data_AF-A0A0G4KIU8-F1
#
_entry.id   AF-A0A0G4KIU8-F1
#
_cell.length_a   1.000
_cell.length_b   1.000
_cell.length_c   1.000
_cell.angle_alpha   90.00
_cell.angle_beta   90.00
_cell.angle_gamma   90.00
#
_symmetry.space_group_name_H-M   'P 1'
#
loop_
_entity.id
_entity.type
_entity.pdbx_description
1 polymer ?
#
loop_
_entity_poly.entity_id
_entity_poly.type
_entity_poly.pdbx_seq_one_letter_code
_entity_poly.pdbx_strand_id
1 'polypeptide(L)'
;MPMAMRKRITATRDAREDKRRREARENGVVLERVAPVKKAEKKGRHERALDGPEVGRMRGAELKLSDRDVRNIEGSGGGRGGRGGKSGGRGRRGR
;
A
#
# COMPACT_ATOMS: atom_id res chain seq x y z
N MET A 1 33.32 1.97 3.81
CA MET A 1 33.60 1.88 2.36
C MET A 1 32.87 2.96 1.57
N PRO A 2 33.47 3.52 0.51
CA PRO A 2 32.77 4.38 -0.46
C PRO A 2 31.57 3.67 -1.10
N MET A 3 30.55 4.43 -1.50
CA MET A 3 29.30 3.86 -2.05
C MET A 3 29.52 2.99 -3.29
N ALA A 4 30.42 3.40 -4.20
CA ALA A 4 30.77 2.62 -5.38
C ALA A 4 31.35 1.25 -5.02
N MET A 5 32.22 1.19 -4.01
CA MET A 5 32.84 -0.06 -3.56
C MET A 5 31.82 -0.99 -2.89
N ARG A 6 30.93 -0.45 -2.05
CA ARG A 6 29.84 -1.24 -1.44
C ARG A 6 28.95 -1.88 -2.50
N LYS A 7 28.50 -1.11 -3.49
CA LYS A 7 27.67 -1.60 -4.60
C LYS A 7 28.37 -2.67 -5.42
N ARG A 8 29.68 -2.50 -5.68
CA ARG A 8 30.47 -3.50 -6.41
C ARG A 8 30.58 -4.81 -5.64
N ILE A 9 30.82 -4.77 -4.33
CA ILE A 9 30.92 -5.96 -3.49
C ILE A 9 29.61 -6.72 -3.42
N THR A 10 28.49 -6.02 -3.28
CA THR A 10 27.17 -6.68 -3.28
C THR A 10 26.88 -7.31 -4.64
N ALA A 11 27.13 -6.57 -5.73
CA ALA A 11 26.89 -7.08 -7.08
C ALA A 11 27.76 -8.30 -7.43
N THR A 12 29.04 -8.31 -7.04
CA THR A 12 29.92 -9.46 -7.30
C THR A 12 29.53 -10.68 -6.46
N ARG A 13 29.08 -10.47 -5.22
CA ARG A 13 28.53 -11.54 -4.38
C ARG A 13 27.27 -12.14 -5.01
N ASP A 14 26.33 -11.30 -5.43
CA ASP A 14 25.06 -11.76 -6.04
C ASP A 14 25.32 -12.56 -7.32
N ALA A 15 26.21 -12.06 -8.19
CA ALA A 15 26.58 -12.74 -9.43
C ALA A 15 27.24 -14.12 -9.20
N ARG A 16 28.07 -14.27 -8.16
CA ARG A 16 28.65 -15.56 -7.79
C ARG A 16 27.61 -16.53 -7.27
N GLU A 17 26.69 -16.03 -6.44
CA GLU A 17 25.62 -16.85 -5.88
C GLU A 17 24.65 -17.34 -6.96
N ASP A 18 24.35 -16.52 -7.97
CA ASP A 18 23.52 -16.91 -9.11
C ASP A 18 24.17 -17.98 -9.99
N LYS A 19 25.49 -17.87 -10.26
CA LYS A 19 26.23 -18.91 -10.99
C LYS A 19 26.17 -20.26 -10.27
N ARG A 20 26.47 -20.27 -8.96
CA ARG A 20 26.39 -21.48 -8.12
C ARG A 20 25.00 -22.11 -8.13
N ARG A 21 23.93 -21.30 -8.09
CA ARG A 21 22.55 -21.81 -8.17
C ARG A 21 22.21 -22.36 -9.55
N ARG A 22 22.72 -21.77 -10.63
CA ARG A 22 22.53 -22.28 -12.00
C ARG A 22 23.22 -23.64 -12.16
N GLU A 23 24.49 -23.73 -11.78
CA GLU A 23 25.26 -24.97 -11.81
C GLU A 23 24.62 -26.07 -10.93
N ALA A 24 24.11 -25.71 -9.75
CA ALA A 24 23.41 -26.66 -8.89
C ALA A 24 22.10 -27.17 -9.51
N ARG A 25 21.34 -26.30 -10.20
CA ARG A 25 20.12 -26.71 -10.92
C ARG A 25 20.44 -27.65 -12.09
N GLU A 26 21.51 -27.37 -12.82
CA GLU A 26 21.96 -28.17 -13.97
C GLU A 26 22.50 -29.54 -13.54
N ASN A 27 23.23 -29.59 -12.43
CA ASN A 27 23.81 -30.82 -11.89
C ASN A 27 22.89 -31.56 -10.90
N GLY A 28 21.65 -31.09 -10.69
CA GLY A 28 20.69 -31.72 -9.77
C GLY A 28 21.02 -31.64 -8.28
N VAL A 29 21.92 -30.72 -7.89
CA VAL A 29 22.30 -30.50 -6.48
C VAL A 29 21.27 -29.61 -5.79
N VAL A 30 20.64 -30.12 -4.74
CA VAL A 30 19.66 -29.36 -3.95
C VAL A 30 20.39 -28.43 -2.99
N LEU A 31 20.17 -27.12 -3.13
CA LEU A 31 20.66 -26.09 -2.20
C LEU A 31 19.51 -25.63 -1.29
N GLU A 32 19.86 -25.17 -0.08
CA GLU A 32 18.88 -24.57 0.83
C GLU A 32 18.13 -23.39 0.18
N ARG A 33 16.82 -23.35 0.38
CA ARG A 33 15.97 -22.30 -0.17
C ARG A 33 16.18 -21.01 0.61
N VAL A 34 16.82 -20.03 -0.03
CA VAL A 34 16.99 -18.70 0.58
C VAL A 34 15.62 -18.02 0.73
N ALA A 35 15.34 -17.49 1.92
CA ALA A 35 14.15 -16.69 2.17
C ALA A 35 14.17 -15.42 1.29
N PRO A 36 13.01 -14.93 0.80
CA PRO A 36 12.98 -13.71 0.00
C PRO A 36 13.57 -12.56 0.81
N VAL A 37 14.61 -11.92 0.26
CA VAL A 37 15.24 -10.76 0.87
C VAL A 37 14.18 -9.66 0.96
N LYS A 38 13.78 -9.31 2.19
CA LYS A 38 12.90 -8.18 2.46
C LYS A 38 13.65 -6.91 2.06
N LYS A 39 13.58 -6.53 0.78
CA LYS A 39 13.90 -5.16 0.39
C LYS A 39 13.01 -4.28 1.26
N ALA A 40 13.60 -3.37 2.01
CA ALA A 40 12.87 -2.29 2.65
C ALA A 40 12.38 -1.32 1.55
N GLU A 41 11.62 -1.83 0.58
CA GLU A 41 10.74 -0.97 -0.19
C GLU A 41 9.79 -0.37 0.83
N LYS A 42 9.75 0.96 0.82
CA LYS A 42 8.85 1.76 1.64
C LYS A 42 7.51 1.02 1.70
N LYS A 43 7.17 0.50 2.89
CA LYS A 43 5.78 0.26 3.31
C LYS A 43 5.04 1.61 3.44
N GLY A 44 5.26 2.53 2.49
CA GLY A 44 4.32 3.58 2.20
C GLY A 44 3.10 2.84 1.73
N ARG A 45 2.04 2.93 2.53
CA ARG A 45 0.70 2.50 2.13
C ARG A 45 0.52 2.93 0.68
N HIS A 46 0.17 1.98 -0.19
CA HIS A 46 -0.14 2.26 -1.60
C HIS A 46 -0.95 3.56 -1.67
N GLU A 47 -0.56 4.49 -2.53
CA GLU A 47 -1.27 5.75 -2.67
C GLU A 47 -2.76 5.42 -2.84
N ARG A 48 -3.58 5.90 -1.91
CA ARG A 48 -5.03 5.70 -2.02
C ARG A 48 -5.43 6.36 -3.33
N ALA A 49 -6.03 5.59 -4.24
CA ALA A 49 -6.47 6.10 -5.52
C ALA A 49 -7.27 7.39 -5.30
N LEU A 50 -6.82 8.48 -5.94
CA LEU A 50 -7.45 9.80 -5.81
C LEU A 50 -8.83 9.86 -6.49
N ASP A 51 -9.13 8.87 -7.32
CA ASP A 51 -10.29 8.81 -8.22
C ASP A 51 -11.38 7.84 -7.72
N GLY A 52 -11.38 7.54 -6.42
CA GLY A 52 -12.42 6.69 -5.82
C GLY A 52 -13.70 7.48 -5.54
N PRO A 53 -14.90 6.88 -5.69
CA PRO A 53 -16.16 7.53 -5.31
C PRO A 53 -16.18 7.86 -3.81
N GLU A 54 -16.80 8.99 -3.45
CA GLU A 54 -16.97 9.40 -2.03
C GLU A 54 -17.97 8.51 -1.27
N VAL A 55 -18.83 7.77 -1.99
CA VAL A 55 -19.82 6.86 -1.42
C VAL A 55 -19.42 5.40 -1.60
N GLY A 56 -19.69 4.58 -0.58
CA GLY A 56 -19.48 3.13 -0.64
C GLY A 56 -18.00 2.70 -0.70
N ARG A 57 -17.79 1.42 -1.06
CA ARG A 57 -16.45 0.83 -1.25
C ARG A 57 -16.38 0.14 -2.61
N MET A 58 -15.46 0.61 -3.45
CA MET A 58 -15.17 -0.02 -4.74
C MET A 58 -14.28 -1.25 -4.57
N ARG A 59 -14.61 -2.36 -5.23
CA ARG A 59 -13.77 -3.57 -5.36
C ARG A 59 -13.74 -3.98 -6.83
N GLY A 60 -12.63 -3.74 -7.52
CA GLY A 60 -12.58 -3.94 -8.96
C GLY A 60 -13.60 -3.03 -9.66
N ALA A 61 -14.56 -3.63 -10.38
CA ALA A 61 -15.66 -2.91 -11.04
C ALA A 61 -16.96 -2.87 -10.20
N GLU A 62 -17.01 -3.50 -9.03
CA GLU A 62 -18.20 -3.54 -8.18
C GLU A 62 -18.18 -2.38 -7.17
N LEU A 63 -19.28 -1.62 -7.08
CA LEU A 63 -19.49 -0.60 -6.04
C LEU A 63 -20.42 -1.15 -4.95
N LYS A 64 -19.92 -1.25 -3.72
CA LYS A 64 -20.71 -1.68 -2.55
C LYS A 64 -21.20 -0.48 -1.76
N LEU A 65 -22.52 -0.28 -1.72
CA LEU A 65 -23.18 0.75 -0.92
C LEU A 65 -23.67 0.16 0.41
N SER A 66 -23.63 0.95 1.48
CA SER A 66 -24.28 0.59 2.74
C SER A 66 -25.74 1.05 2.76
N ASP A 67 -26.61 0.41 3.55
CA ASP A 67 -28.01 0.83 3.71
C ASP A 67 -28.13 2.30 4.14
N ARG A 68 -27.15 2.80 4.90
CA ARG A 68 -27.06 4.21 5.28
C ARG A 68 -26.79 5.11 4.08
N ASP A 69 -25.87 4.73 3.20
CA ASP A 69 -25.56 5.51 2.00
C ASP A 69 -26.77 5.55 1.07
N VAL A 70 -27.45 4.41 0.88
CA VAL A 70 -28.69 4.32 0.11
C VAL A 70 -29.76 5.25 0.70
N ARG A 71 -30.04 5.14 2.01
CA ARG A 71 -31.03 6.02 2.67
C ARG A 71 -30.67 7.50 2.64
N ASN A 72 -29.38 7.85 2.70
CA ASN A 72 -28.94 9.24 2.60
C ASN A 72 -29.13 9.79 1.18
N ILE A 73 -28.90 8.96 0.16
CA ILE A 73 -29.10 9.32 -1.25
C ILE A 73 -30.60 9.42 -1.57
N GLU A 74 -31.39 8.42 -1.15
CA GLU A 74 -32.83 8.35 -1.42
C GLU A 74 -33.65 9.30 -0.53
N GLY A 75 -33.26 9.47 0.73
CA GLY A 75 -33.95 10.30 1.73
C GLY A 75 -33.63 11.80 1.65
N SER A 76 -32.59 12.21 0.92
CA SER A 76 -32.23 13.63 0.72
C SER A 76 -32.71 14.20 -0.62
N GLY A 77 -33.88 13.77 -1.09
CA GLY A 77 -34.54 14.23 -2.33
C GLY A 77 -34.91 15.72 -2.41
N GLY A 78 -34.17 16.64 -1.79
CA GLY A 78 -34.35 18.08 -1.97
C GLY A 78 -33.24 18.93 -1.34
N GLY A 79 -32.51 19.67 -2.17
CA GLY A 79 -31.88 20.93 -1.75
C GLY A 79 -30.42 21.12 -2.13
N ARG A 80 -30.17 21.91 -3.20
CA ARG A 80 -29.00 22.79 -3.22
C ARG A 80 -29.14 23.79 -2.06
N GLY A 81 -28.18 23.86 -1.14
CA GLY A 81 -28.02 25.04 -0.28
C GLY A 81 -27.55 24.82 1.17
N GLY A 82 -26.24 24.96 1.38
CA GLY A 82 -25.67 25.98 2.29
C GLY A 82 -25.85 25.90 3.81
N ARG A 83 -24.70 25.97 4.50
CA ARG A 83 -24.30 26.85 5.64
C ARG A 83 -23.37 26.04 6.55
N GLY A 84 -22.09 26.40 6.68
CA GLY A 84 -21.69 27.64 7.32
C GLY A 84 -21.70 27.42 8.84
N GLY A 85 -20.55 26.99 9.39
CA GLY A 85 -20.34 26.85 10.83
C GLY A 85 -18.93 27.30 11.19
N LYS A 86 -18.72 28.63 11.24
CA LYS A 86 -17.56 29.23 11.89
C LYS A 86 -17.96 29.58 13.33
N SER A 87 -17.06 29.26 14.26
CA SER A 87 -16.94 29.74 15.66
C SER A 87 -17.56 28.92 16.81
N GLY A 88 -16.79 28.85 17.92
CA GLY A 88 -17.13 28.30 19.24
C GLY A 88 -16.50 26.92 19.49
N GLY A 89 -15.56 26.67 20.40
CA GLY A 89 -15.23 27.33 21.66
C GLY A 89 -14.98 26.22 22.71
N ARG A 90 -13.75 26.16 23.24
CA ARG A 90 -13.33 25.60 24.55
C ARG A 90 -14.01 24.32 25.09
N GLY A 91 -13.21 23.25 25.18
CA GLY A 91 -13.01 22.53 26.44
C GLY A 91 -13.88 21.30 26.74
N ARG A 92 -13.24 20.12 26.81
CA ARG A 92 -13.15 19.33 28.05
C ARG A 92 -12.15 18.19 27.90
N ARG A 93 -11.09 18.28 28.71
CA ARG A 93 -10.29 17.14 29.17
C ARG A 93 -11.15 16.36 30.17
N GLY A 94 -11.13 15.03 30.08
CA GLY A 94 -11.55 14.07 31.12
C GLY A 94 -10.92 12.74 30.73
N ARG A 95 -9.78 12.39 31.32
CA ARG A 95 -9.59 11.58 32.53
C ARG A 95 -10.02 10.14 32.33
#